data_AF-A0A3D5FM17-F1
#
_entry.id   AF-A0A3D5FM17-F1
#
_cell.length_a   1.000
_cell.length_b   1.000
_cell.length_c   1.000
_cell.angle_alpha   90.00
_cell.angle_beta   90.00
_cell.angle_gamma   90.00
#
_symmetry.space_group_name_H-M   'P 1'
#
loop_
_entity.id
_entity.type
_entity.pdbx_description
1 polymer ?
#
loop_
_entity_poly.entity_id
_entity_poly.type
_entity_poly.pdbx_seq_one_letter_code
_entity_poly.pdbx_strand_id
1 'polypeptide(L)'
;MAKSPKTRGTRRKKRSRRRRPDPGAARLLVAVAILLVLAIVGFIAFDDRHWHAFDDAGDGAFARRNYEYAESMYRKALLEAERLEDRQLIAATLSDLERIARASGRSADAASYAARRAALGR
;
A
#
# COMPACT_ATOMS: atom_id res chain seq x y z
N MET A 1 -42.05 70.15 -16.37
CA MET A 1 -41.17 69.26 -15.57
C MET A 1 -41.30 67.82 -16.05
N ALA A 2 -40.16 67.19 -16.39
CA ALA A 2 -39.80 65.76 -16.41
C ALA A 2 -40.66 64.65 -17.10
N LYS A 3 -40.15 64.20 -18.27
CA LYS A 3 -39.70 62.84 -18.70
C LYS A 3 -40.60 61.58 -18.58
N SER A 4 -40.84 60.96 -19.74
CA SER A 4 -41.10 59.52 -20.03
C SER A 4 -39.81 58.65 -19.87
N PRO A 5 -39.72 57.31 -20.10
CA PRO A 5 -40.69 56.16 -20.14
C PRO A 5 -40.16 54.82 -19.49
N LYS A 6 -40.98 53.73 -19.51
CA LYS A 6 -40.72 52.24 -19.49
C LYS A 6 -39.73 51.61 -18.45
N THR A 7 -40.07 50.41 -17.91
CA THR A 7 -39.32 49.14 -18.13
C THR A 7 -39.66 47.94 -17.18
N ARG A 8 -39.81 46.75 -17.80
CA ARG A 8 -39.22 45.41 -17.53
C ARG A 8 -39.33 44.73 -16.14
N GLY A 9 -40.16 43.67 -16.15
CA GLY A 9 -39.86 42.26 -15.83
C GLY A 9 -38.85 41.89 -14.72
N THR A 10 -39.30 41.10 -13.75
CA THR A 10 -38.43 40.41 -12.79
C THR A 10 -38.54 38.89 -12.90
N ARG A 11 -37.67 38.34 -13.75
CA ARG A 11 -37.37 36.91 -13.86
C ARG A 11 -36.79 36.43 -12.51
N ARG A 12 -37.56 35.66 -11.75
CA ARG A 12 -37.20 35.13 -10.42
C ARG A 12 -36.02 34.14 -10.55
N LYS A 13 -34.79 34.64 -10.45
CA LYS A 13 -33.59 33.79 -10.36
C LYS A 13 -33.59 33.10 -8.98
N LYS A 14 -33.98 31.83 -8.95
CA LYS A 14 -33.84 30.92 -7.81
C LYS A 14 -32.33 30.71 -7.58
N ARG A 15 -31.72 31.58 -6.77
CA ARG A 15 -30.32 31.43 -6.32
C ARG A 15 -30.23 30.13 -5.53
N SER A 16 -29.62 29.12 -6.12
CA SER A 16 -29.14 27.95 -5.39
C SER A 16 -28.17 28.46 -4.33
N ARG A 17 -28.59 28.34 -3.06
CA ARG A 17 -27.71 28.58 -1.92
C ARG A 17 -26.65 27.51 -1.99
N ARG A 18 -25.48 27.87 -2.54
CA ARG A 18 -24.25 27.10 -2.38
C ARG A 18 -24.01 27.01 -0.88
N ARG A 19 -24.38 25.88 -0.26
CA ARG A 19 -23.98 25.52 1.09
C ARG A 19 -22.46 25.54 1.07
N ARG A 20 -21.87 26.53 1.73
CA ARG A 20 -20.43 26.58 1.90
C ARG A 20 -20.09 25.38 2.81
N PRO A 21 -19.16 24.50 2.42
CA PRO A 21 -18.76 23.40 3.26
C PRO A 21 -18.22 23.97 4.58
N ASP A 22 -18.80 23.55 5.70
CA ASP A 22 -18.43 24.04 7.01
C ASP A 22 -16.96 23.67 7.26
N PRO A 23 -16.06 24.64 7.44
CA PRO A 23 -14.62 24.39 7.50
C PRO A 23 -14.22 23.51 8.70
N GLY A 24 -15.07 23.41 9.72
CA GLY A 24 -14.88 22.52 10.86
C GLY A 24 -15.03 21.04 10.50
N ALA A 25 -16.00 20.68 9.64
CA ALA A 25 -16.21 19.30 9.23
C ALA A 25 -15.06 18.79 8.35
N ALA A 26 -14.54 19.64 7.47
CA ALA A 26 -13.35 19.32 6.67
C ALA A 26 -12.11 19.08 7.54
N ARG A 27 -11.90 19.89 8.59
CA ARG A 27 -10.78 19.73 9.53
C ARG A 27 -10.88 18.43 10.34
N LEU A 28 -12.08 18.05 10.77
CA LEU A 28 -12.30 16.80 11.50
C LEU A 28 -12.02 15.58 10.61
N LEU A 29 -12.47 15.60 9.36
CA LEU A 29 -12.20 14.53 8.40
C LEU A 29 -10.71 14.38 8.11
N VAL A 30 -9.98 15.50 7.97
CA VAL A 30 -8.52 15.49 7.82
C VAL A 30 -7.84 14.92 9.06
N ALA A 31 -8.26 15.32 10.26
CA ALA A 31 -7.70 14.81 11.51
C ALA A 31 -7.93 13.29 11.68
N VAL A 32 -9.13 12.80 11.33
CA VAL A 32 -9.45 11.36 11.34
C VAL A 32 -8.62 10.62 10.29
N ALA A 33 -8.47 11.16 9.08
CA ALA A 33 -7.62 10.57 8.06
C ALA A 33 -6.15 10.49 8.51
N ILE A 34 -5.63 11.53 9.16
CA ILE A 34 -4.28 11.53 9.73
C ILE A 34 -4.16 10.47 10.83
N LEU A 35 -5.13 10.36 11.74
CA LEU A 35 -5.11 9.33 12.78
C LEU A 35 -5.19 7.91 12.21
N LEU A 36 -5.99 7.69 11.16
CA LEU A 36 -6.04 6.40 10.46
C LEU A 36 -4.73 6.09 9.75
N VAL A 37 -4.11 7.07 9.10
CA VAL A 37 -2.79 6.91 8.46
C VAL A 37 -1.73 6.64 9.53
N LEU A 38 -1.74 7.35 10.66
CA LEU A 38 -0.80 7.10 11.76
C LEU A 38 -1.04 5.75 12.44
N ALA A 39 -2.28 5.28 12.52
CA ALA A 39 -2.60 3.95 13.03
C ALA A 39 -2.15 2.86 12.05
N ILE A 40 -2.36 3.04 10.75
CA ILE A 40 -1.89 2.12 9.71
C ILE A 40 -0.36 2.10 9.68
N VAL A 41 0.29 3.27 9.70
CA VAL A 41 1.75 3.39 9.74
C VAL A 41 2.31 2.83 11.04
N GLY A 42 1.66 3.06 12.18
CA GLY A 42 2.06 2.49 13.48
C GLY A 42 1.87 0.98 13.55
N PHE A 43 0.84 0.46 12.88
CA PHE A 43 0.60 -0.98 12.73
C PHE A 43 1.61 -1.64 11.79
N ILE A 44 2.01 -0.96 10.71
CA ILE A 44 3.09 -1.41 9.81
C ILE A 44 4.46 -1.30 10.48
N ALA A 45 4.70 -0.23 11.26
CA ALA A 45 6.00 0.07 11.88
C ALA A 45 6.25 -0.67 13.20
N PHE A 46 5.30 -1.50 13.68
CA PHE A 46 5.49 -2.37 14.84
C PHE A 46 6.36 -3.60 14.52
N ASP A 47 6.64 -3.85 13.24
CA ASP A 47 7.43 -5.00 12.78
C ASP A 47 8.73 -4.57 12.07
N ASP A 48 9.75 -5.41 12.19
CA ASP A 48 11.16 -5.06 12.13
C ASP A 48 11.64 -4.45 10.79
N ARG A 49 12.18 -3.21 10.84
CA ARG A 49 12.61 -2.40 9.68
C ARG A 49 13.66 -3.07 8.79
N HIS A 50 14.29 -4.15 9.24
CA HIS A 50 15.33 -4.86 8.50
C HIS A 50 14.76 -5.74 7.38
N TRP A 51 13.57 -6.30 7.55
CA TRP A 51 12.94 -7.17 6.54
C TRP A 51 12.64 -6.40 5.25
N HIS A 52 12.00 -5.23 5.35
CA HIS A 52 11.64 -4.39 4.22
C HIS A 52 12.84 -3.99 3.34
N ALA A 53 13.99 -3.72 3.96
CA ALA A 53 15.19 -3.35 3.21
C ALA A 53 15.68 -4.47 2.30
N PHE A 54 15.58 -5.73 2.76
CA PHE A 54 15.92 -6.89 1.95
C PHE A 54 14.85 -7.20 0.91
N ASP A 55 13.58 -7.04 1.25
CA ASP A 55 12.47 -7.23 0.33
C ASP A 55 12.52 -6.24 -0.86
N ASP A 56 12.66 -4.94 -0.57
CA ASP A 56 12.79 -3.88 -1.57
C ASP A 56 14.01 -4.07 -2.49
N ALA A 57 15.14 -4.48 -1.91
CA ALA A 57 16.35 -4.79 -2.68
C ALA A 57 16.16 -6.01 -3.59
N GLY A 58 15.46 -7.03 -3.09
CA GLY A 58 15.06 -8.22 -3.84
C GLY A 58 14.17 -7.87 -5.02
N ASP A 59 13.11 -7.11 -4.79
CA ASP A 59 12.16 -6.66 -5.81
C ASP A 59 12.83 -5.82 -6.89
N GLY A 60 13.69 -4.88 -6.49
CA GLY A 60 14.46 -4.08 -7.43
C GLY A 60 15.42 -4.91 -8.30
N ALA A 61 16.00 -5.97 -7.76
CA ALA A 61 16.86 -6.88 -8.51
C ALA A 61 16.07 -7.83 -9.42
N PHE A 62 14.90 -8.31 -8.95
CA PHE A 62 13.99 -9.11 -9.74
C PHE A 62 13.50 -8.34 -10.98
N ALA A 63 13.11 -7.07 -10.81
CA ALA A 63 12.72 -6.20 -11.91
C ALA A 63 13.84 -6.01 -12.95
N ARG A 64 15.09 -6.02 -12.50
CA ARG A 64 16.30 -5.97 -13.34
C ARG A 64 16.71 -7.33 -13.93
N ARG A 65 15.92 -8.39 -13.69
CA ARG A 65 16.22 -9.79 -14.03
C ARG A 65 17.53 -10.32 -13.43
N ASN A 66 18.04 -9.66 -12.39
CA ASN A 66 19.16 -10.15 -11.62
C ASN A 66 18.64 -11.11 -10.54
N TYR A 67 18.25 -12.30 -10.98
CA TYR A 67 17.60 -13.30 -10.14
C TYR A 67 18.51 -13.83 -9.02
N GLU A 68 19.82 -13.88 -9.26
CA GLU A 68 20.80 -14.35 -8.27
C GLU A 68 20.93 -13.36 -7.10
N TYR A 69 21.04 -12.06 -7.40
CA TYR A 69 21.05 -11.04 -6.35
C TYR A 69 19.69 -10.94 -5.63
N ALA A 70 18.59 -11.03 -6.38
CA ALA A 70 17.25 -11.01 -5.80
C ALA A 70 17.04 -12.18 -4.82
N GLU A 71 17.48 -13.38 -5.18
CA GLU A 71 17.41 -14.56 -4.31
C GLU A 71 18.29 -14.40 -3.06
N SER A 72 19.48 -13.81 -3.18
CA SER A 72 20.33 -13.51 -2.03
C SER A 72 19.64 -12.56 -1.04
N MET A 73 18.95 -11.53 -1.54
CA MET A 73 18.23 -10.59 -0.70
C MET A 73 17.02 -11.24 -0.03
N TYR A 74 16.17 -11.97 -0.77
CA TYR A 74 15.03 -12.66 -0.17
C TYR A 74 15.45 -13.75 0.82
N ARG A 75 16.60 -14.42 0.65
CA ARG A 75 17.11 -15.36 1.68
C ARG A 75 17.48 -14.64 2.98
N LYS A 76 17.99 -13.40 2.91
CA LYS A 76 18.24 -12.57 4.10
C LYS A 76 16.93 -12.11 4.74
N ALA A 77 15.98 -11.68 3.92
CA ALA A 77 14.62 -11.37 4.39
C ALA A 77 14.00 -12.58 5.11
N LEU A 78 14.18 -13.78 4.57
CA LEU A 78 13.64 -15.03 5.15
C LEU A 78 14.28 -15.33 6.51
N LEU A 79 15.61 -15.13 6.64
CA LEU A 79 16.31 -15.32 7.90
C LEU A 79 15.79 -14.36 8.99
N GLU A 80 15.55 -13.09 8.63
CA GLU A 80 15.00 -12.14 9.60
C GLU A 80 13.53 -12.44 9.90
N ALA A 81 12.72 -12.79 8.92
CA ALA A 81 11.34 -13.23 9.15
C ALA A 81 11.28 -14.46 10.09
N GLU A 82 12.21 -15.41 9.94
CA GLU A 82 12.35 -16.56 10.83
C GLU A 82 12.80 -16.15 12.25
N ARG A 83 13.71 -15.17 12.38
CA ARG A 83 14.13 -14.63 13.68
C ARG A 83 13.01 -13.94 14.44
N LEU A 84 12.14 -13.24 13.72
CA LEU A 84 10.97 -12.57 14.27
C LEU A 84 9.85 -13.55 14.61
N GLU A 85 10.00 -14.80 14.19
CA GLU A 85 8.97 -15.84 14.25
C GLU A 85 7.65 -15.41 13.58
N ASP A 86 7.70 -14.43 12.67
CA ASP A 86 6.54 -13.89 11.99
C ASP A 86 6.17 -14.76 10.79
N ARG A 87 5.11 -15.56 10.96
CA ARG A 87 4.63 -16.47 9.93
C ARG A 87 4.15 -15.77 8.65
N GLN A 88 3.65 -14.54 8.75
CA GLN A 88 3.22 -13.76 7.58
C GLN A 88 4.42 -13.32 6.75
N LEU A 89 5.46 -12.80 7.40
CA LEU A 89 6.71 -12.42 6.73
C LEU A 89 7.42 -13.62 6.12
N ILE A 90 7.46 -14.76 6.83
CA ILE A 90 8.02 -16.00 6.28
C ILE A 90 7.22 -16.43 5.04
N ALA A 91 5.88 -16.40 5.11
CA ALA A 91 5.03 -16.80 3.99
C ALA A 91 5.16 -15.88 2.79
N ALA A 92 5.24 -14.56 3.00
CA ALA A 92 5.49 -13.57 1.95
C ALA A 92 6.82 -13.85 1.26
N THR A 93 7.91 -13.94 2.03
CA THR A 93 9.26 -14.16 1.50
C THR A 93 9.39 -15.49 0.73
N LEU A 94 8.71 -16.55 1.19
CA LEU A 94 8.68 -17.83 0.46
C LEU A 94 7.94 -17.72 -0.89
N SER A 95 6.91 -16.88 -0.98
CA SER A 95 6.23 -16.60 -2.24
C SER A 95 7.14 -15.90 -3.25
N ASP A 96 8.01 -15.00 -2.78
CA ASP A 96 8.98 -14.31 -3.64
C ASP A 96 10.11 -15.23 -4.12
N LEU A 97 10.62 -16.10 -3.25
CA LEU A 97 11.57 -17.15 -3.63
C LEU A 97 10.94 -18.15 -4.63
N GLU A 98 9.68 -18.52 -4.44
CA GLU A 98 8.91 -19.34 -5.39
C GLU A 98 8.82 -18.66 -6.76
N ARG A 99 8.53 -17.35 -6.80
CA ARG A 99 8.48 -16.53 -8.02
C ARG A 99 9.84 -16.50 -8.74
N ILE A 100 10.94 -16.30 -8.01
CA ILE A 100 12.30 -16.37 -8.58
C ILE A 100 12.59 -17.75 -9.16
N ALA A 101 12.32 -18.80 -8.39
CA ALA A 101 12.60 -20.17 -8.81
C ALA A 101 11.86 -20.51 -10.10
N ARG A 102 10.58 -20.09 -10.24
CA ARG A 102 9.83 -20.21 -11.49
C ARG A 102 10.45 -19.41 -12.63
N ALA A 103 10.81 -18.14 -12.39
CA ALA A 103 11.44 -17.30 -13.40
C ALA A 103 12.80 -17.85 -13.87
N SER A 104 13.50 -18.57 -13.00
CA SER A 104 14.79 -19.21 -13.26
C SER A 104 14.68 -20.63 -13.83
N GLY A 105 13.47 -21.15 -14.07
CA GLY A 105 13.23 -22.52 -14.54
C GLY A 105 13.48 -23.63 -13.49
N ARG A 106 13.65 -23.26 -12.22
CA ARG A 106 13.89 -24.19 -11.10
C ARG A 106 12.56 -24.64 -10.47
N SER A 107 11.82 -25.47 -11.20
CA SER A 107 10.49 -25.91 -10.79
C SER A 107 10.48 -26.73 -9.48
N ALA A 108 11.54 -27.50 -9.20
CA ALA A 108 11.67 -28.26 -7.97
C ALA A 108 11.79 -27.35 -6.73
N ASP A 109 12.63 -26.31 -6.81
CA ASP A 109 12.79 -25.32 -5.74
C ASP A 109 11.49 -24.56 -5.50
N ALA A 110 10.81 -24.14 -6.57
CA ALA A 110 9.52 -23.46 -6.47
C ALA A 110 8.48 -24.32 -5.74
N ALA A 111 8.42 -25.62 -6.04
CA ALA A 111 7.52 -26.55 -5.35
C ALA A 111 7.88 -26.71 -3.87
N SER A 112 9.17 -26.73 -3.53
CA SER A 112 9.65 -26.77 -2.15
C SER A 112 9.23 -25.53 -1.35
N TYR A 113 9.42 -24.33 -1.92
CA TYR A 113 9.00 -23.07 -1.30
C TYR A 113 7.47 -23.01 -1.12
N ALA A 114 6.71 -23.42 -2.13
CA ALA A 114 5.25 -23.48 -2.05
C ALA A 114 4.78 -24.46 -0.96
N ALA A 115 5.41 -25.63 -0.86
CA ALA A 115 5.08 -26.62 0.17
C ALA A 115 5.38 -26.10 1.58
N ARG A 116 6.54 -25.45 1.76
CA ARG A 116 6.93 -24.83 3.04
C ARG A 116 5.96 -23.72 3.43
N ARG A 117 5.58 -22.86 2.48
CA ARG A 117 4.59 -21.80 2.70
C ARG A 117 3.21 -22.35 3.08
N ALA A 118 2.76 -23.40 2.39
CA ALA A 118 1.49 -24.07 2.69
C ALA A 118 1.48 -24.72 4.09
N ALA A 119 2.62 -25.12 4.63
CA ALA A 119 2.72 -25.66 5.98
C ALA A 119 2.55 -24.59 7.08
N LEU A 120 2.83 -23.31 6.80
CA LEU A 120 2.69 -22.21 7.77
C LEU A 120 1.23 -21.85 8.09
N GLY A 121 0.33 -22.14 7.15
CA GLY A 121 -1.11 -21.85 7.26
C GLY A 121 -1.96 -23.04 7.74
N ARG A 122 -1.35 -24.15 8.17
CA ARG A 122 -2.05 -25.30 8.76
C ARG A 122 -1.96 -25.33 10.28
#